data_AF-A0A958SRH3-F1
#
_entry.id   AF-A0A958SRH3-F1
#
_cell.length_a   1.000
_cell.length_b   1.000
_cell.length_c   1.000
_cell.angle_alpha   90.00
_cell.angle_beta   90.00
_cell.angle_gamma   90.00
#
_symmetry.space_group_name_H-M   'P 1'
#
loop_
_entity.id
_entity.type
_entity.pdbx_description
1 polymer ?
#
loop_
_entity_poly.entity_id
_entity_poly.type
_entity_poly.pdbx_seq_one_letter_code
_entity_poly.pdbx_strand_id
1 'polypeptide(L)'
;FLDFPWWVFLVLILVPDVGMLGYVFNSKFGAITYNVFHHKGLAILIYLFGIYLGNQMVMLIGVILFSHASMDRIFGYGLKYYKGFKYTHLGDLK
;
A
#
# COMPACT_ATOMS: atom_id res chain seq x y z
N PHE A 1 -19.62 7.62 -7.13
CA PHE A 1 -19.19 7.75 -5.72
C PHE A 1 -19.23 6.37 -5.08
N LEU A 2 -18.31 6.07 -4.16
CA LEU A 2 -18.37 4.82 -3.38
C LEU A 2 -19.28 5.07 -2.17
N ASP A 3 -20.20 4.14 -1.88
CA ASP A 3 -21.23 4.31 -0.85
C ASP A 3 -20.71 3.87 0.54
N PHE A 4 -19.65 4.54 1.00
CA PHE A 4 -19.07 4.32 2.31
C PHE A 4 -19.03 5.64 3.10
N PRO A 5 -19.22 5.60 4.43
CA PRO A 5 -18.96 6.75 5.28
C PRO A 5 -17.52 7.25 5.09
N TRP A 6 -17.34 8.56 4.95
CA TRP A 6 -16.04 9.15 4.64
C TRP A 6 -14.94 8.81 5.67
N TRP A 7 -15.29 8.60 6.94
CA TRP A 7 -14.34 8.25 8.00
C TRP A 7 -13.73 6.86 7.81
N VAL A 8 -14.38 5.95 7.06
CA VAL A 8 -13.83 4.62 6.72
C VAL A 8 -12.51 4.78 5.99
N PHE A 9 -12.39 5.79 5.12
CA PHE A 9 -11.14 6.08 4.45
C PHE A 9 -10.01 6.39 5.42
N LEU A 10 -10.26 7.24 6.42
CA LEU A 10 -9.26 7.61 7.43
C LEU A 10 -8.83 6.42 8.29
N VAL A 11 -9.76 5.52 8.62
CA VAL A 11 -9.42 4.31 9.38
C VAL A 11 -8.59 3.34 8.54
N LEU A 12 -9.00 3.12 7.29
CA LEU A 12 -8.37 2.13 6.43
C LEU A 12 -7.06 2.61 5.81
N ILE A 13 -6.77 3.91 5.77
CA ILE A 13 -5.56 4.43 5.13
C ILE A 13 -4.28 3.88 5.77
N LEU A 14 -4.29 3.44 7.03
CA LEU A 14 -3.11 2.86 7.71
C LEU A 14 -3.06 1.33 7.62
N VAL A 15 -4.12 0.65 7.17
CA VAL A 15 -4.17 -0.81 7.08
C VAL A 15 -3.07 -1.41 6.18
N PRO A 16 -2.67 -0.80 5.06
CA PRO A 16 -1.60 -1.35 4.22
C PRO A 16 -0.24 -1.53 4.93
N ASP A 17 0.02 -0.82 6.03
CA ASP A 17 1.25 -0.96 6.84
C ASP A 17 1.37 -2.32 7.53
N VAL A 18 0.29 -3.11 7.61
CA VAL A 18 0.35 -4.52 8.04
C VAL A 18 1.36 -5.31 7.19
N GLY A 19 1.61 -4.88 5.94
CA GLY A 19 2.66 -5.43 5.09
C GLY A 19 4.06 -5.39 5.70
N MET A 20 4.33 -4.51 6.66
CA MET A 20 5.59 -4.44 7.41
C MET A 20 5.80 -5.65 8.33
N LEU A 21 4.76 -6.35 8.76
CA LEU A 21 4.89 -7.50 9.65
C LEU A 21 5.74 -8.62 9.06
N GLY A 22 5.90 -8.69 7.73
CA GLY A 22 6.81 -9.63 7.08
C GLY A 22 8.27 -9.48 7.53
N TYR A 23 8.68 -8.29 8.01
CA TYR A 23 10.03 -8.07 8.55
C TYR A 23 10.30 -8.84 9.84
N VAL A 24 9.28 -9.35 10.52
CA VAL A 24 9.43 -10.25 11.68
C VAL A 24 10.13 -11.57 11.27
N PHE A 25 9.92 -12.03 10.03
CA PHE A 25 10.53 -13.26 9.54
C PHE A 25 11.92 -13.04 8.94
N ASN A 26 12.06 -12.08 8.02
CA ASN A 26 13.34 -11.61 7.46
C ASN A 26 13.15 -10.41 6.53
N SER A 27 14.26 -9.74 6.18
CA SER A 27 14.27 -8.56 5.30
C SER A 27 13.69 -8.78 3.91
N LYS A 28 13.91 -9.95 3.31
CA LYS A 28 13.40 -10.27 1.97
C LYS A 28 11.89 -10.42 1.99
N PHE A 29 11.36 -11.21 2.92
CA PHE A 29 9.93 -11.42 3.07
C PHE A 29 9.22 -10.11 3.43
N GLY A 30 9.76 -9.35 4.39
CA GLY A 30 9.23 -8.03 4.74
C GLY A 30 9.20 -7.04 3.58
N ALA A 31 10.27 -6.97 2.79
CA ALA A 31 10.29 -6.10 1.60
C ALA A 31 9.27 -6.52 0.55
N ILE A 32 9.08 -7.82 0.31
CA ILE A 32 8.06 -8.32 -0.64
C ILE A 32 6.65 -7.95 -0.15
N THR A 33 6.30 -8.31 1.09
CA THR A 33 4.95 -8.07 1.62
C THR A 33 4.65 -6.57 1.68
N TYR A 34 5.59 -5.77 2.17
CA TYR A 34 5.47 -4.32 2.17
C TYR A 34 5.24 -3.77 0.75
N ASN A 35 6.11 -4.12 -0.19
CA ASN A 35 6.07 -3.56 -1.55
C ASN A 35 4.77 -3.90 -2.26
N VAL A 36 4.17 -5.08 -2.04
CA VAL A 36 2.87 -5.45 -2.61
C VAL A 36 1.79 -4.45 -2.20
N PHE A 37 1.67 -4.15 -0.90
CA PHE A 37 0.69 -3.19 -0.40
C PHE A 37 1.00 -1.72 -0.80
N HIS A 38 2.26 -1.43 -1.13
CA HIS A 38 2.74 -0.09 -1.50
C HIS A 38 2.95 0.12 -3.01
N HIS A 39 2.50 -0.83 -3.84
CA HIS A 39 2.67 -0.79 -5.28
C HIS A 39 1.51 -0.05 -5.96
N LYS A 40 1.73 1.21 -6.37
CA LYS A 40 0.70 2.04 -7.04
C LYS A 40 0.09 1.38 -8.28
N GLY A 41 0.91 0.70 -9.10
CA GLY A 41 0.42 -0.06 -10.26
C GLY A 41 -0.59 -1.14 -9.89
N LEU A 42 -0.33 -1.94 -8.86
CA LEU A 42 -1.26 -2.95 -8.36
C LEU A 42 -2.54 -2.30 -7.81
N ALA A 43 -2.41 -1.19 -7.08
CA ALA A 43 -3.56 -0.45 -6.57
C ALA A 43 -4.49 0.04 -7.69
N ILE A 44 -3.93 0.58 -8.78
CA ILE A 44 -4.69 0.99 -9.97
C ILE A 44 -5.37 -0.22 -10.62
N LEU A 45 -4.67 -1.33 -10.79
CA LEU A 45 -5.24 -2.55 -11.36
C LEU A 45 -6.41 -3.07 -10.51
N ILE A 46 -6.28 -3.08 -9.18
CA ILE A 46 -7.37 -3.47 -8.27
C ILE A 46 -8.57 -2.53 -8.42
N TYR A 47 -8.35 -1.23 -8.48
CA TYR A 47 -9.44 -0.26 -8.68
C TYR A 47 -10.18 -0.49 -10.01
N LEU A 48 -9.44 -0.63 -11.12
CA LEU A 48 -10.01 -0.90 -12.44
C LEU A 48 -10.74 -2.24 -12.49
N PHE A 49 -10.22 -3.25 -11.80
CA PHE A 49 -10.89 -4.54 -11.66
C PHE A 49 -12.19 -4.42 -10.85
N GLY A 50 -12.22 -3.60 -9.80
CA GLY A 50 -13.44 -3.28 -9.06
C GLY A 50 -14.50 -2.59 -9.92
N ILE A 51 -14.08 -1.69 -10.82
CA ILE A 51 -14.98 -1.08 -11.82
C ILE A 51 -15.53 -2.15 -12.75
N TYR A 52 -14.67 -3.00 -13.32
CA TYR A 52 -15.08 -4.07 -14.24
C TYR A 52 -16.11 -5.01 -13.59
N LEU A 53 -15.96 -5.31 -12.31
CA LEU A 53 -16.88 -6.15 -11.54
C LEU A 53 -18.10 -5.40 -11.00
N GLY A 54 -18.15 -4.07 -11.08
CA GLY A 54 -19.16 -3.26 -10.38
C GLY A 54 -19.09 -3.36 -8.84
N ASN A 55 -17.95 -3.76 -8.27
CA ASN A 55 -17.80 -4.04 -6.85
C ASN A 55 -17.16 -2.86 -6.11
N GLN A 56 -17.96 -2.13 -5.31
CA GLN A 56 -17.51 -0.96 -4.57
C GLN A 56 -16.44 -1.26 -3.51
N MET A 57 -16.47 -2.45 -2.90
CA MET A 57 -15.45 -2.83 -1.92
C MET A 57 -14.08 -3.00 -2.57
N VAL A 58 -14.02 -3.64 -3.74
CA VAL A 58 -12.77 -3.79 -4.50
C VAL A 58 -12.26 -2.43 -4.99
N MET A 59 -13.16 -1.54 -5.42
CA MET A 59 -12.79 -0.16 -5.75
C MET A 59 -12.20 0.58 -4.53
N LEU A 60 -12.83 0.46 -3.35
CA LEU A 60 -12.32 1.07 -2.11
C LEU A 60 -10.92 0.54 -1.77
N ILE A 61 -10.67 -0.76 -1.88
CA ILE A 61 -9.34 -1.35 -1.66
C ILE A 61 -8.29 -0.70 -2.58
N GLY A 62 -8.60 -0.57 -3.87
CA GLY A 62 -7.70 0.08 -4.83
C GLY A 62 -7.41 1.54 -4.48
N VAL A 63 -8.43 2.30 -4.07
CA VAL A 63 -8.29 3.69 -3.61
C VAL A 63 -7.40 3.77 -2.36
N ILE A 64 -7.65 2.94 -1.35
CA ILE A 64 -6.86 2.92 -0.10
C ILE A 64 -5.40 2.59 -0.38
N LEU A 65 -5.12 1.55 -1.17
CA LEU A 65 -3.76 1.16 -1.52
C LEU A 65 -3.03 2.28 -2.28
N PHE A 66 -3.71 2.93 -3.23
CA PHE A 66 -3.10 4.01 -4.02
C PHE A 66 -2.83 5.25 -3.17
N SER A 67 -3.78 5.66 -2.35
CA SER A 67 -3.65 6.80 -1.44
C SER A 67 -2.56 6.57 -0.41
N HIS A 68 -2.55 5.41 0.24
CA HIS A 68 -1.50 5.05 1.20
C HIS A 68 -0.12 5.01 0.54
N ALA A 69 0.02 4.31 -0.59
CA ALA A 69 1.29 4.23 -1.32
C ALA A 69 1.81 5.60 -1.80
N SER A 70 0.91 6.56 -2.04
CA SER A 70 1.29 7.93 -2.39
C SER A 70 1.72 8.73 -1.17
N MET A 71 0.99 8.61 -0.06
CA MET A 71 1.34 9.19 1.24
C MET A 71 2.71 8.68 1.73
N ASP A 72 2.94 7.37 1.65
CA ASP A 72 4.20 6.71 1.97
C ASP A 72 5.40 7.34 1.25
N ARG A 73 5.24 7.67 -0.05
CA ARG A 73 6.29 8.31 -0.85
C ARG A 73 6.49 9.78 -0.51
N ILE A 74 5.44 10.49 -0.09
CA ILE A 74 5.55 11.87 0.41
C ILE A 74 6.42 11.91 1.67
N PHE A 75 6.30 10.90 2.54
CA PHE A 75 7.12 10.77 3.75
C PHE A 75 8.48 10.09 3.53
N GLY A 76 8.84 9.76 2.30
CA GLY A 76 10.16 9.23 1.94
C GLY A 76 10.36 7.74 2.22
N TYR A 77 9.32 6.99 2.59
CA TYR A 77 9.44 5.57 2.93
C TYR A 77 9.65 4.69 1.69
N GLY A 78 8.83 4.84 0.65
CA GLY A 78 9.02 4.21 -0.66
C GLY A 78 9.11 2.67 -0.69
N LEU A 79 9.30 2.10 -1.89
CA LEU A 79 9.56 0.67 -2.05
C LEU A 79 10.90 0.27 -1.45
N LYS A 80 10.92 -0.90 -0.81
CA LYS A 80 12.01 -1.45 -0.03
C LYS A 80 12.87 -2.43 -0.82
N TYR A 81 14.17 -2.39 -0.59
CA TYR A 81 15.11 -3.41 -1.05
C TYR A 81 15.19 -4.58 -0.06
N TYR A 82 15.61 -5.75 -0.54
CA TYR A 82 15.80 -6.95 0.30
C TYR A 82 16.89 -6.81 1.37
N LYS A 83 17.66 -5.72 1.33
CA LYS A 83 18.71 -5.40 2.31
C LYS A 83 18.12 -5.02 3.68
N GLY A 84 16.88 -4.52 3.75
CA GLY A 84 16.22 -4.15 5.01
C GLY A 84 15.30 -2.93 4.84
N PHE A 85 14.50 -2.63 5.88
CA PHE A 85 13.46 -1.60 5.84
C PHE A 85 13.99 -0.17 5.56
N LYS A 86 15.23 0.12 5.97
CA LYS A 86 15.85 1.42 5.76
C LYS A 86 16.28 1.69 4.31
N TYR A 87 16.39 0.66 3.47
CA TYR A 87 16.91 0.78 2.12
C TYR A 87 15.77 0.89 1.12
N THR A 88 15.65 2.03 0.45
CA THR A 88 14.48 2.35 -0.37
C THR A 88 14.88 2.92 -1.73
N HIS A 89 13.99 2.83 -2.72
CA HIS A 89 14.22 3.44 -4.03
C HIS A 89 14.27 4.99 -4.02
N LEU A 90 13.89 5.63 -2.91
CA LEU A 90 13.98 7.10 -2.72
C LEU A 90 15.27 7.52 -2.00
N GLY A 91 16.11 6.56 -1.59
CA GLY A 91 17.26 6.77 -0.72
C GLY A 91 17.10 6.05 0.64
N ASP A 92 18.17 6.06 1.42
CA ASP A 92 18.20 5.36 2.71
C ASP A 92 17.58 6.22 3.82
N LEU A 93 16.74 5.60 4.65
CA LEU A 93 16.17 6.20 5.85
C LEU A 93 17.26 6.35 6.91
N LYS A 94 17.28 7.51 7.59
CA LYS A 94 18.21 7.78 8.70
C LYS A 94 17.86 6.90 9.92
#